data_AF-A0A9Q4A5W9-F1
#
_entry.id   AF-A0A9Q4A5W9-F1
#
_cell.length_a   1.000
_cell.length_b   1.000
_cell.length_c   1.000
_cell.angle_alpha   90.00
_cell.angle_beta   90.00
_cell.angle_gamma   90.00
#
_symmetry.space_group_name_H-M   'P 1'
#
loop_
_entity.id
_entity.type
_entity.pdbx_description
1 polymer ?
#
loop_
_entity_poly.entity_id
_entity_poly.type
_entity_poly.pdbx_seq_one_letter_code
_entity_poly.pdbx_strand_id
1 'polypeptide(L)'
;MQHASLNRFRTGLLALLLLCVTLPALAQNIPAPQADSSSSAAPAVEAPSLDDLNKQLDQIRQKVTVNANDDLLSSLRQAALQVQKQADNLIAQQAVDIEHLDDQLNILGPVQPDEAPSLTSQRKTLTTQKNALVSDERETNTLSQSARDLATQIFSLRRSLFDSQISTRTASPLSSAFWSTLIRPTDDDLGRLNRLLVDVRQVFDSALAPGNRVQFISVVLGALFIWVVVRRLLERLLIWAMIRWLPEGRLRRSALALAVGLSTILTITIATSLLRWGIVSNAVLSNDVVNLLDQVQTLITFCAFILGLGRALLMLSHASWRLPKIPDEIATAMGRFPAILALALMIIGTQERINSVIASSLALTVAVNGLTALAVSLVFFYALLRYRRTRRRFALERPAGFAGLIPFIVAVWVGLSLLALLSGYLTLAYFLAVKLLWVSVVASTAYLLIACFGDICETLLSPKQPGGMALGSALGLSTRHQAQASTVLAGIG
;
A
#
# COMPACT_ATOMS: atom_id res chain seq x y z
N MET A 1 -1.85 -26.08 32.97
CA MET A 1 -2.48 -25.31 31.87
C MET A 1 -1.55 -24.34 31.12
N GLN A 2 -0.27 -24.15 31.53
CA GLN A 2 0.63 -23.15 30.91
C GLN A 2 1.24 -23.59 29.56
N HIS A 3 1.50 -24.89 29.34
CA HIS A 3 2.14 -25.39 28.11
C HIS A 3 1.28 -25.28 26.83
N ALA A 4 -0.06 -25.29 26.95
CA ALA A 4 -0.96 -25.22 25.79
C ALA A 4 -0.96 -23.83 25.12
N SER A 5 -0.74 -22.76 25.89
CA SER A 5 -0.69 -21.39 25.35
C SER A 5 0.57 -21.12 24.51
N LEU A 6 1.66 -21.78 24.85
CA LEU A 6 2.97 -21.58 24.20
C LEU A 6 3.05 -22.31 22.86
N ASN A 7 2.44 -23.49 22.75
CA ASN A 7 2.31 -24.20 21.48
C ASN A 7 1.34 -23.49 20.52
N ARG A 8 0.28 -22.85 21.02
CA ARG A 8 -0.64 -22.02 20.22
C ARG A 8 0.03 -20.79 19.62
N PHE A 9 0.92 -20.15 20.38
CA PHE A 9 1.71 -19.02 19.89
C PHE A 9 2.73 -19.48 18.83
N ARG A 10 3.31 -20.68 18.99
CA ARG A 10 4.25 -21.26 18.02
C ARG A 10 3.58 -21.63 16.70
N THR A 11 2.39 -22.22 16.74
CA THR A 11 1.65 -22.58 15.51
C THR A 11 1.14 -21.33 14.81
N GLY A 12 0.63 -20.34 15.54
CA GLY A 12 0.21 -19.06 14.96
C GLY A 12 1.38 -18.25 14.39
N LEU A 13 2.52 -18.23 15.07
CA LEU A 13 3.72 -17.54 14.59
C LEU A 13 4.36 -18.26 13.39
N LEU A 14 4.38 -19.60 13.38
CA LEU A 14 4.85 -20.39 12.23
C LEU A 14 3.89 -20.29 11.04
N ALA A 15 2.57 -20.30 11.27
CA ALA A 15 1.56 -20.09 10.24
C ALA A 15 1.65 -18.67 9.66
N LEU A 16 1.90 -17.65 10.50
CA LEU A 16 2.08 -16.27 10.06
C LEU A 16 3.43 -16.06 9.36
N LEU A 17 4.49 -16.76 9.76
CA LEU A 17 5.77 -16.78 9.03
C LEU A 17 5.65 -17.49 7.68
N LEU A 18 4.95 -18.61 7.62
CA LEU A 18 4.63 -19.31 6.37
C LEU A 18 3.74 -18.46 5.47
N LEU A 19 2.73 -17.78 6.02
CA LEU A 19 1.86 -16.87 5.28
C LEU A 19 2.63 -15.64 4.79
N CYS A 20 3.53 -15.06 5.59
CA CYS A 20 4.37 -13.93 5.16
C CYS A 20 5.43 -14.33 4.11
N VAL A 21 5.82 -15.60 4.02
CA VAL A 21 6.73 -16.13 3.00
C VAL A 21 5.97 -16.51 1.72
N THR A 22 4.70 -16.93 1.81
CA THR A 22 3.87 -17.27 0.63
C THR A 22 3.06 -16.09 0.06
N LEU A 23 2.78 -15.06 0.86
CA LEU A 23 2.09 -13.84 0.41
C LEU A 23 2.81 -13.07 -0.71
N PRO A 24 4.16 -12.92 -0.76
CA PRO A 24 4.80 -12.29 -1.91
C PRO A 24 4.81 -13.19 -3.15
N ALA A 25 4.59 -14.51 -3.02
CA ALA A 25 4.46 -15.43 -4.14
C ALA A 25 3.02 -15.47 -4.71
N LEU A 26 2.00 -15.20 -3.88
CA LEU A 26 0.60 -15.12 -4.31
C LEU A 26 0.16 -13.71 -4.72
N ALA A 27 0.89 -12.67 -4.33
CA ALA A 27 0.62 -11.28 -4.77
C ALA A 27 1.01 -11.00 -6.24
N GLN A 28 1.51 -12.01 -6.98
CA GLN A 28 1.72 -11.93 -8.44
C GLN A 28 0.63 -12.61 -9.28
N ASN A 29 -0.35 -13.30 -8.67
CA ASN A 29 -1.51 -13.81 -9.39
C ASN A 29 -2.73 -12.95 -9.09
N ILE A 30 -2.81 -11.81 -9.79
CA ILE A 30 -4.11 -11.21 -10.10
C ILE A 30 -4.79 -12.21 -11.05
N PRO A 31 -5.94 -12.80 -10.70
CA PRO A 31 -6.72 -13.57 -11.67
C PRO A 31 -7.07 -12.63 -12.82
N ALA A 32 -6.68 -13.01 -14.04
CA ALA A 32 -7.25 -12.40 -15.23
C ALA A 32 -8.78 -12.48 -15.11
N PRO A 33 -9.53 -11.44 -15.52
CA PRO A 33 -10.99 -11.52 -15.57
C PRO A 33 -11.37 -12.76 -16.39
N GLN A 34 -12.08 -13.70 -15.75
CA GLN A 34 -12.72 -14.78 -16.49
C GLN A 34 -13.80 -14.13 -17.35
N ALA A 35 -13.59 -14.14 -18.66
CA ALA A 35 -14.64 -13.85 -19.62
C ALA A 35 -15.63 -15.02 -19.56
N ASP A 36 -16.73 -14.82 -18.84
CA ASP A 36 -17.93 -15.62 -19.04
C ASP A 36 -18.37 -15.44 -20.50
N SER A 37 -18.32 -16.54 -21.24
CA SER A 37 -18.91 -16.69 -22.56
C SER A 37 -20.43 -16.61 -22.44
N SER A 38 -20.97 -15.40 -22.39
CA SER A 38 -22.38 -15.13 -22.67
C SER A 38 -22.47 -13.95 -23.62
N SER A 39 -22.89 -14.27 -24.84
CA SER A 39 -23.20 -13.38 -25.95
C SER A 39 -23.89 -12.09 -25.51
N SER A 40 -23.17 -10.99 -25.52
CA SER A 40 -23.73 -9.65 -25.60
C SER A 40 -22.85 -8.82 -26.50
N ALA A 41 -23.41 -8.43 -27.65
CA ALA A 41 -22.77 -7.56 -28.61
C ALA A 41 -22.56 -6.17 -27.99
N ALA A 42 -21.33 -5.90 -27.56
CA ALA A 42 -20.81 -4.57 -27.29
C ALA A 42 -19.76 -4.24 -28.38
N PRO A 43 -19.62 -2.97 -28.78
CA PRO A 43 -18.92 -2.60 -30.01
C PRO A 43 -17.44 -3.00 -29.92
N ALA A 44 -16.92 -3.54 -31.03
CA ALA A 44 -15.53 -3.95 -31.17
C ALA A 44 -14.59 -2.83 -30.72
N VAL A 45 -14.01 -3.00 -29.53
CA VAL A 45 -12.78 -2.27 -29.18
C VAL A 45 -11.72 -2.90 -30.06
N GLU A 46 -11.33 -2.17 -31.10
CA GLU A 46 -10.23 -2.54 -31.99
C GLU A 46 -9.05 -3.04 -31.14
N ALA A 47 -8.57 -4.25 -31.44
CA ALA A 47 -7.33 -4.74 -30.86
C ALA A 47 -6.26 -3.67 -31.11
N PRO A 48 -5.47 -3.26 -30.10
CA PRO A 48 -4.48 -2.20 -30.26
C PRO A 48 -3.55 -2.57 -31.41
N SER A 49 -3.42 -1.66 -32.37
CA SER A 49 -2.61 -1.92 -33.56
C SER A 49 -1.13 -2.01 -33.19
N LEU A 50 -0.34 -2.68 -34.04
CA LEU A 50 1.12 -2.76 -33.88
C LEU A 50 1.77 -1.38 -33.75
N ASP A 51 1.23 -0.39 -34.47
CA ASP A 51 1.70 1.00 -34.44
C ASP A 51 1.42 1.69 -33.09
N ASP A 52 0.29 1.38 -32.44
CA ASP A 52 -0.02 1.90 -31.10
C ASP A 52 0.92 1.32 -30.04
N LEU A 53 1.25 0.03 -30.14
CA LEU A 53 2.19 -0.61 -29.24
C LEU A 53 3.62 -0.09 -29.42
N ASN A 54 4.04 0.18 -30.66
CA ASN A 54 5.31 0.84 -30.97
C ASN A 54 5.38 2.24 -30.34
N LYS A 55 4.35 3.07 -30.52
CA LYS A 55 4.28 4.41 -29.92
C LYS A 55 4.35 4.36 -28.40
N GLN A 56 3.66 3.39 -27.77
CA GLN A 56 3.72 3.20 -26.32
C GLN A 56 5.15 2.83 -25.87
N LEU A 57 5.81 1.90 -26.57
CA LEU A 57 7.17 1.50 -26.24
C LEU A 57 8.16 2.66 -26.38
N ASP A 58 8.02 3.49 -27.42
CA ASP A 58 8.88 4.65 -27.63
C ASP A 58 8.64 5.75 -26.58
N GLN A 59 7.39 5.97 -26.17
CA GLN A 59 7.09 6.85 -25.03
C GLN A 59 7.72 6.33 -23.73
N ILE A 60 7.72 5.02 -23.51
CA ILE A 60 8.40 4.42 -22.36
C ILE A 60 9.90 4.69 -22.47
N ARG A 61 10.53 4.44 -23.62
CA ARG A 61 11.97 4.71 -23.85
C ARG A 61 12.34 6.16 -23.56
N GLN A 62 11.55 7.12 -24.05
CA GLN A 62 11.82 8.56 -23.82
C GLN A 62 11.72 8.95 -22.34
N LYS A 63 10.87 8.28 -21.56
CA LYS A 63 10.68 8.55 -20.13
C LYS A 63 11.73 7.88 -19.23
N VAL A 64 12.46 6.87 -19.72
CA VAL A 64 13.57 6.26 -18.99
C VAL A 64 14.77 7.21 -19.01
N THR A 65 14.88 8.04 -17.97
CA THR A 65 16.04 8.90 -17.74
C THR A 65 16.81 8.43 -16.51
N VAL A 66 18.13 8.67 -16.47
CA VAL A 66 19.03 8.24 -15.38
C VAL A 66 18.66 8.86 -14.02
N ASN A 67 17.93 9.98 -14.01
CA ASN A 67 17.50 10.71 -12.82
C ASN A 67 16.04 10.44 -12.41
N ALA A 68 15.36 9.47 -13.03
CA ALA A 68 13.97 9.18 -12.72
C ALA A 68 13.79 8.54 -11.32
N ASN A 69 12.66 8.82 -10.68
CA ASN A 69 12.32 8.32 -9.35
C ASN A 69 12.01 6.80 -9.35
N ASP A 70 12.31 6.07 -8.27
CA ASP A 70 12.18 4.59 -8.22
C ASP A 70 10.75 4.10 -8.52
N ASP A 71 9.74 4.83 -8.01
CA ASP A 71 8.33 4.57 -8.29
C ASP A 71 8.00 4.73 -9.78
N LEU A 72 8.57 5.75 -10.43
CA LEU A 72 8.39 6.00 -11.86
C LEU A 72 9.06 4.88 -12.67
N LEU A 73 10.28 4.47 -12.36
CA LEU A 73 10.91 3.31 -13.01
C LEU A 73 10.11 2.02 -12.82
N SER A 74 9.49 1.82 -11.65
CA SER A 74 8.62 0.66 -11.40
C SER A 74 7.39 0.64 -12.31
N SER A 75 6.75 1.80 -12.49
CA SER A 75 5.61 1.96 -13.38
C SER A 75 5.99 1.80 -14.85
N LEU A 76 7.14 2.35 -15.28
CA LEU A 76 7.64 2.19 -16.65
C LEU A 76 7.96 0.72 -16.97
N ARG A 77 8.50 -0.03 -16.00
CA ARG A 77 8.69 -1.47 -16.14
C ARG A 77 7.37 -2.20 -16.27
N GLN A 78 6.36 -1.88 -15.45
CA GLN A 78 5.04 -2.49 -15.57
C GLN A 78 4.39 -2.20 -16.92
N ALA A 79 4.52 -0.97 -17.41
CA ALA A 79 4.03 -0.58 -18.73
C ALA A 79 4.76 -1.35 -19.84
N ALA A 80 6.09 -1.50 -19.78
CA ALA A 80 6.84 -2.31 -20.75
C ALA A 80 6.41 -3.79 -20.74
N LEU A 81 6.19 -4.38 -19.56
CA LEU A 81 5.66 -5.75 -19.43
C LEU A 81 4.22 -5.88 -19.95
N GLN A 82 3.43 -4.81 -19.88
CA GLN A 82 2.08 -4.78 -20.44
C GLN A 82 2.11 -4.75 -21.96
N VAL A 83 2.97 -3.91 -22.57
CA VAL A 83 3.20 -3.89 -24.03
C VAL A 83 3.68 -5.27 -24.50
N GLN A 84 4.59 -5.90 -23.77
CA GLN A 84 5.04 -7.26 -24.06
C GLN A 84 3.87 -8.26 -24.08
N LYS A 85 3.02 -8.26 -23.05
CA LYS A 85 1.86 -9.17 -22.99
C LYS A 85 0.88 -8.94 -24.14
N GLN A 86 0.68 -7.67 -24.52
CA GLN A 86 -0.19 -7.34 -25.65
C GLN A 86 0.41 -7.81 -26.98
N ALA A 87 1.72 -7.62 -27.19
CA ALA A 87 2.42 -8.16 -28.35
C ALA A 87 2.39 -9.70 -28.39
N ASP A 88 2.60 -10.37 -27.26
CA ASP A 88 2.52 -11.84 -27.15
C ASP A 88 1.11 -12.37 -27.52
N ASN A 89 0.04 -11.65 -27.16
CA ASN A 89 -1.32 -11.98 -27.57
C ASN A 89 -1.57 -11.77 -29.07
N LEU A 90 -1.01 -10.70 -29.67
CA LEU A 90 -1.12 -10.46 -31.11
C LEU A 90 -0.37 -11.51 -31.92
N ILE A 91 0.81 -11.94 -31.47
CA ILE A 91 1.56 -13.05 -32.10
C ILE A 91 0.71 -14.33 -32.09
N ALA A 92 0.04 -14.63 -30.97
CA ALA A 92 -0.84 -15.80 -30.88
C ALA A 92 -2.03 -15.72 -31.85
N GLN A 93 -2.59 -14.52 -32.07
CA GLN A 93 -3.66 -14.32 -33.06
C GLN A 93 -3.15 -14.48 -34.50
N GLN A 94 -2.02 -13.84 -34.82
CA GLN A 94 -1.39 -13.94 -36.14
C GLN A 94 -0.99 -15.37 -36.49
N ALA A 95 -0.53 -16.16 -35.51
CA ALA A 95 -0.20 -17.57 -35.72
C ALA A 95 -1.43 -18.40 -36.19
N VAL A 96 -2.61 -18.15 -35.61
CA VAL A 96 -3.86 -18.81 -36.02
C VAL A 96 -4.28 -18.38 -37.43
N ASP A 97 -4.13 -17.09 -37.76
CA ASP A 97 -4.47 -16.59 -39.10
C ASP A 97 -3.53 -17.14 -40.18
N ILE A 98 -2.23 -17.28 -39.86
CA ILE A 98 -1.24 -17.90 -40.74
C ILE A 98 -1.56 -19.38 -40.96
N GLU A 99 -1.96 -20.11 -39.91
CA GLU A 99 -2.38 -21.52 -40.01
C GLU A 99 -3.61 -21.66 -40.92
N HIS A 100 -4.62 -20.80 -40.74
CA HIS A 100 -5.81 -20.81 -41.58
C HIS A 100 -5.51 -20.51 -43.07
N LEU A 101 -4.59 -19.58 -43.36
CA LEU A 101 -4.14 -19.33 -44.73
C LEU A 101 -3.30 -20.50 -45.30
N ASP A 102 -2.54 -21.18 -44.45
CA ASP A 102 -1.80 -22.38 -44.85
C ASP A 102 -2.75 -23.53 -45.21
N ASP A 103 -3.79 -23.76 -44.41
CA ASP A 103 -4.84 -24.74 -44.71
C ASP A 103 -5.54 -24.42 -46.04
N GLN A 104 -5.88 -23.15 -46.30
CA GLN A 104 -6.45 -22.74 -47.58
C GLN A 104 -5.49 -23.01 -48.75
N LEU A 105 -4.20 -22.73 -48.59
CA LEU A 105 -3.18 -23.04 -49.61
C LEU A 105 -3.01 -24.55 -49.82
N ASN A 106 -3.10 -25.35 -48.75
CA ASN A 106 -3.02 -26.81 -48.80
C ASN A 106 -4.21 -27.41 -49.56
N ILE A 107 -5.43 -26.85 -49.41
CA ILE A 107 -6.62 -27.24 -50.18
C ILE A 107 -6.42 -26.97 -51.69
N LEU A 108 -5.73 -25.88 -52.06
CA LEU A 108 -5.46 -25.55 -53.47
C LEU A 108 -4.39 -26.46 -54.12
N GLY A 109 -3.58 -27.15 -53.34
CA GLY A 109 -2.57 -28.11 -53.82
C GLY A 109 -1.42 -27.50 -54.65
N PRO A 110 -0.44 -28.32 -55.07
CA PRO A 110 0.73 -27.89 -55.83
C PRO A 110 0.40 -27.53 -57.28
N VAL A 111 1.27 -26.73 -57.91
CA VAL A 111 1.13 -26.28 -59.30
C VAL A 111 1.07 -27.47 -60.26
N GLN A 112 0.04 -27.54 -61.10
CA GLN A 112 -0.09 -28.54 -62.17
C GLN A 112 0.12 -27.91 -63.55
N PRO A 113 0.66 -28.66 -64.54
CA PRO A 113 1.07 -28.10 -65.82
C PRO A 113 -0.08 -27.63 -66.76
N ASP A 114 -1.34 -28.01 -66.51
CA ASP A 114 -2.53 -27.64 -67.30
C ASP A 114 -3.62 -26.93 -66.48
N GLU A 115 -3.22 -26.07 -65.54
CA GLU A 115 -4.13 -25.45 -64.57
C GLU A 115 -4.82 -24.17 -65.09
N ALA A 116 -6.07 -23.93 -64.68
CA ALA A 116 -6.81 -22.72 -65.02
C ALA A 116 -6.13 -21.46 -64.45
N PRO A 117 -6.07 -20.34 -65.20
CA PRO A 117 -5.38 -19.11 -64.77
C PRO A 117 -5.99 -18.46 -63.51
N SER A 118 -7.24 -18.78 -63.17
CA SER A 118 -7.93 -18.34 -61.96
C SER A 118 -7.32 -18.95 -60.68
N LEU A 119 -6.98 -20.24 -60.68
CA LEU A 119 -6.37 -20.93 -59.53
C LEU A 119 -4.95 -20.44 -59.27
N THR A 120 -4.19 -20.18 -60.34
CA THR A 120 -2.86 -19.56 -60.23
C THR A 120 -2.93 -18.15 -59.62
N SER A 121 -3.94 -17.37 -60.00
CA SER A 121 -4.16 -16.02 -59.45
C SER A 121 -4.55 -16.08 -57.97
N GLN A 122 -5.46 -16.98 -57.60
CA GLN A 122 -5.90 -17.17 -56.22
C GLN A 122 -4.77 -17.66 -55.31
N ARG A 123 -3.95 -18.61 -55.78
CA ARG A 123 -2.75 -19.09 -55.06
C ARG A 123 -1.75 -17.96 -54.83
N LYS A 124 -1.52 -17.08 -55.82
CA LYS A 124 -0.67 -15.89 -55.67
C LYS A 124 -1.21 -14.91 -54.63
N THR A 125 -2.51 -14.64 -54.64
CA THR A 125 -3.13 -13.71 -53.67
C THR A 125 -3.00 -14.24 -52.25
N LEU A 126 -3.34 -15.51 -52.00
CA LEU A 126 -3.22 -16.13 -50.68
C LEU A 126 -1.77 -16.21 -50.20
N THR A 127 -0.82 -16.53 -51.09
CA THR A 127 0.62 -16.53 -50.76
C THR A 127 1.10 -15.14 -50.38
N THR A 128 0.63 -14.10 -51.07
CA THR A 128 0.98 -12.71 -50.76
C THR A 128 0.44 -12.28 -49.40
N GLN A 129 -0.82 -12.64 -49.09
CA GLN A 129 -1.43 -12.38 -47.77
C GLN A 129 -0.71 -13.11 -46.64
N LYS A 130 -0.36 -14.39 -46.84
CA LYS A 130 0.44 -15.16 -45.86
C LYS A 130 1.79 -14.51 -45.62
N ASN A 131 2.51 -14.13 -46.68
CA ASN A 131 3.82 -13.50 -46.55
C ASN A 131 3.76 -12.15 -45.82
N ALA A 132 2.68 -11.38 -46.01
CA ALA A 132 2.43 -10.14 -45.28
C ALA A 132 2.17 -10.40 -43.78
N LEU A 133 1.30 -11.36 -43.43
CA LEU A 133 1.09 -11.72 -42.02
C LEU A 133 2.36 -12.25 -41.34
N VAL A 134 3.17 -13.02 -42.06
CA VAL A 134 4.46 -13.51 -41.55
C VAL A 134 5.46 -12.37 -41.37
N SER A 135 5.44 -11.31 -42.19
CA SER A 135 6.26 -10.12 -41.90
C SER A 135 5.77 -9.38 -40.67
N ASP A 136 4.46 -9.22 -40.51
CA ASP A 136 3.86 -8.54 -39.36
C ASP A 136 4.14 -9.32 -38.06
N GLU A 137 4.14 -10.66 -38.11
CA GLU A 137 4.51 -11.53 -36.99
C GLU A 137 5.97 -11.34 -36.58
N ARG A 138 6.89 -11.19 -37.55
CA ARG A 138 8.30 -10.88 -37.25
C ARG A 138 8.44 -9.53 -36.58
N GLU A 139 7.75 -8.51 -37.07
CA GLU A 139 7.75 -7.18 -36.44
C GLU A 139 7.20 -7.24 -35.02
N THR A 140 6.07 -7.91 -34.80
CA THR A 140 5.47 -8.09 -33.47
C THR A 140 6.39 -8.85 -32.52
N ASN A 141 7.12 -9.86 -33.00
CA ASN A 141 8.14 -10.58 -32.24
C ASN A 141 9.31 -9.67 -31.83
N THR A 142 9.82 -8.85 -32.75
CA THR A 142 10.89 -7.89 -32.42
C THR A 142 10.44 -6.84 -31.41
N LEU A 143 9.18 -6.42 -31.47
CA LEU A 143 8.55 -5.53 -30.50
C LEU A 143 8.44 -6.18 -29.11
N SER A 144 7.97 -7.44 -29.04
CA SER A 144 7.90 -8.19 -27.77
C SER A 144 9.28 -8.34 -27.13
N GLN A 145 10.31 -8.68 -27.93
CA GLN A 145 11.69 -8.76 -27.46
C GLN A 145 12.20 -7.40 -26.98
N SER A 146 11.97 -6.34 -27.76
CA SER A 146 12.37 -4.97 -27.38
C SER A 146 11.72 -4.52 -26.06
N ALA A 147 10.45 -4.87 -25.83
CA ALA A 147 9.76 -4.58 -24.58
C ALA A 147 10.34 -5.36 -23.38
N ARG A 148 10.73 -6.64 -23.58
CA ARG A 148 11.45 -7.45 -22.57
C ARG A 148 12.80 -6.85 -22.25
N ASP A 149 13.58 -6.47 -23.26
CA ASP A 149 14.91 -5.87 -23.09
C ASP A 149 14.84 -4.52 -22.38
N LEU A 150 13.82 -3.71 -22.67
CA LEU A 150 13.59 -2.46 -21.94
C LEU A 150 13.26 -2.75 -20.47
N ALA A 151 12.39 -3.72 -20.18
CA ALA A 151 12.04 -4.10 -18.81
C ALA A 151 13.25 -4.62 -18.01
N THR A 152 14.17 -5.37 -18.64
CA THR A 152 15.41 -5.84 -18.01
C THR A 152 16.41 -4.71 -17.80
N GLN A 153 16.54 -3.78 -18.75
CA GLN A 153 17.36 -2.57 -18.60
C GLN A 153 16.87 -1.67 -17.47
N ILE A 154 15.55 -1.46 -17.34
CA ILE A 154 15.00 -0.71 -16.19
C ILE A 154 15.35 -1.41 -14.88
N PHE A 155 15.27 -2.74 -14.82
CA PHE A 155 15.63 -3.48 -13.61
C PHE A 155 17.12 -3.36 -13.27
N SER A 156 18.02 -3.48 -14.25
CA SER A 156 19.45 -3.31 -14.03
C SER A 156 19.81 -1.88 -13.62
N LEU A 157 19.12 -0.88 -14.18
CA LEU A 157 19.30 0.53 -13.79
C LEU A 157 18.80 0.79 -12.36
N ARG A 158 17.64 0.27 -11.97
CA ARG A 158 17.19 0.34 -10.56
C ARG A 158 18.18 -0.34 -9.62
N ARG A 159 18.69 -1.51 -10.02
CA ARG A 159 19.69 -2.24 -9.23
C ARG A 159 20.99 -1.46 -9.10
N SER A 160 21.49 -0.87 -10.17
CA SER A 160 22.73 -0.08 -10.15
C SER A 160 22.57 1.23 -9.39
N LEU A 161 21.42 1.91 -9.49
CA LEU A 161 21.09 3.05 -8.65
C LEU A 161 21.03 2.66 -7.18
N PHE A 162 20.44 1.51 -6.84
CA PHE A 162 20.40 1.00 -5.47
C PHE A 162 21.80 0.63 -4.95
N ASP A 163 22.61 -0.08 -5.74
CA ASP A 163 23.97 -0.47 -5.37
C ASP A 163 24.88 0.77 -5.26
N SER A 164 24.70 1.77 -6.13
CA SER A 164 25.34 3.08 -6.04
C SER A 164 24.89 3.82 -4.77
N GLN A 165 23.61 3.86 -4.46
CA GLN A 165 23.06 4.50 -3.25
C GLN A 165 23.48 3.80 -1.94
N ILE A 166 23.76 2.50 -1.97
CA ILE A 166 24.27 1.77 -0.80
C ILE A 166 25.78 1.90 -0.67
N SER A 167 26.51 1.93 -1.79
CA SER A 167 27.98 2.01 -1.79
C SER A 167 28.52 3.44 -1.70
N THR A 168 27.75 4.46 -2.11
CA THR A 168 28.14 5.86 -1.96
C THR A 168 28.09 6.27 -0.50
N ARG A 169 29.28 6.24 0.11
CA ARG A 169 29.54 6.74 1.44
C ARG A 169 29.34 8.26 1.46
N THR A 170 28.13 8.71 1.78
CA THR A 170 27.88 10.14 2.04
C THR A 170 28.64 10.54 3.30
N ALA A 171 29.20 11.76 3.33
CA ALA A 171 29.91 12.26 4.50
C ALA A 171 29.07 12.08 5.77
N SER A 172 29.66 11.57 6.84
CA SER A 172 28.96 11.27 8.09
C SER A 172 28.13 12.48 8.54
N PRO A 173 26.88 12.30 9.02
CA PRO A 173 26.05 13.39 9.53
C PRO A 173 26.60 14.05 10.81
N LEU A 174 27.68 13.49 11.40
CA LEU A 174 28.47 14.10 12.47
C LEU A 174 29.57 15.05 11.95
N SER A 175 29.84 15.08 10.64
CA SER A 175 30.85 15.96 10.05
C SER A 175 30.26 17.34 9.73
N SER A 176 31.00 18.41 10.07
CA SER A 176 30.63 19.79 9.68
C SER A 176 30.57 19.97 8.16
N ALA A 177 31.32 19.15 7.41
CA ALA A 177 31.30 19.12 5.95
C ALA A 177 29.91 18.75 5.40
N PHE A 178 29.22 17.74 5.96
CA PHE A 178 27.86 17.36 5.57
C PHE A 178 26.85 18.50 5.79
N TRP A 179 26.94 19.18 6.92
CA TRP A 179 26.07 20.33 7.20
C TRP A 179 26.42 21.52 6.30
N SER A 180 27.70 21.76 5.99
CA SER A 180 28.10 22.86 5.10
C SER A 180 27.62 22.71 3.65
N THR A 181 27.47 21.48 3.15
CA THR A 181 26.90 21.19 1.83
C THR A 181 25.37 21.13 1.84
N LEU A 182 24.73 20.75 2.96
CA LEU A 182 23.27 20.88 3.13
C LEU A 182 22.80 22.34 3.33
N ILE A 183 23.64 23.19 3.92
CA ILE A 183 23.32 24.58 4.32
C ILE A 183 23.82 25.62 3.30
N ARG A 184 24.43 25.19 2.19
CA ARG A 184 24.50 26.00 0.97
C ARG A 184 23.39 25.52 0.02
N PRO A 185 22.12 25.91 0.25
CA PRO A 185 21.14 25.76 -0.80
C PRO A 185 21.67 26.51 -2.03
N THR A 186 21.69 25.84 -3.17
CA THR A 186 22.03 26.51 -4.43
C THR A 186 20.99 27.62 -4.64
N ASP A 187 21.37 28.79 -5.18
CA ASP A 187 20.41 29.88 -5.41
C ASP A 187 19.18 29.44 -6.23
N ASP A 188 19.35 28.39 -7.04
CA ASP A 188 18.29 27.74 -7.80
C ASP A 188 17.26 26.97 -6.91
N ASP A 189 17.68 26.34 -5.81
CA ASP A 189 16.78 25.65 -4.87
C ASP A 189 15.95 26.67 -4.05
N LEU A 190 16.57 27.79 -3.64
CA LEU A 190 15.87 28.91 -3.01
C LEU A 190 14.88 29.56 -3.97
N GLY A 191 15.26 29.74 -5.24
CA GLY A 191 14.40 30.25 -6.29
C GLY A 191 13.20 29.33 -6.60
N ARG A 192 13.37 28.01 -6.47
CA ARG A 192 12.30 27.01 -6.65
C ARG A 192 11.36 26.94 -5.44
N LEU A 193 11.89 27.01 -4.22
CA LEU A 193 11.08 27.12 -2.99
C LEU A 193 10.24 28.40 -2.99
N ASN A 194 10.82 29.52 -3.44
CA ASN A 194 10.11 30.78 -3.52
C ASN A 194 8.99 30.73 -4.59
N ARG A 195 9.23 30.06 -5.73
CA ARG A 195 8.19 29.81 -6.75
C ARG A 195 7.04 28.96 -6.20
N LEU A 196 7.32 27.87 -5.49
CA LEU A 196 6.28 27.07 -4.82
C LEU A 196 5.52 27.87 -3.76
N LEU A 197 6.20 28.73 -2.99
CA LEU A 197 5.55 29.61 -2.03
C LEU A 197 4.63 30.62 -2.72
N VAL A 198 5.04 31.17 -3.87
CA VAL A 198 4.22 32.06 -4.69
C VAL A 198 3.02 31.32 -5.27
N ASP A 199 3.20 30.11 -5.81
CA ASP A 199 2.11 29.30 -6.35
C ASP A 199 1.10 28.91 -5.26
N VAL A 200 1.57 28.51 -4.07
CA VAL A 200 0.70 28.21 -2.93
C VAL A 200 -0.04 29.47 -2.47
N ARG A 201 0.63 30.62 -2.40
CA ARG A 201 -0.02 31.91 -2.07
C ARG A 201 -1.07 32.27 -3.11
N GLN A 202 -0.77 32.10 -4.39
CA GLN A 202 -1.66 32.42 -5.49
C GLN A 202 -2.89 31.51 -5.51
N VAL A 203 -2.74 30.22 -5.19
CA VAL A 203 -3.87 29.29 -4.97
C VAL A 203 -4.69 29.71 -3.76
N PHE A 204 -4.05 30.14 -2.67
CA PHE A 204 -4.73 30.61 -1.46
C PHE A 204 -5.50 31.91 -1.71
N ASP A 205 -4.90 32.87 -2.43
CA ASP A 205 -5.51 34.14 -2.82
C ASP A 205 -6.64 33.94 -3.84
N SER A 206 -6.51 32.95 -4.74
CA SER A 206 -7.56 32.57 -5.69
C SER A 206 -8.72 31.83 -5.00
N ALA A 207 -8.42 30.97 -4.02
CA ALA A 207 -9.44 30.33 -3.18
C ALA A 207 -10.15 31.33 -2.26
N LEU A 208 -9.42 32.37 -1.83
CA LEU A 208 -9.93 33.54 -1.12
C LEU A 208 -10.34 34.66 -2.08
N ALA A 209 -10.60 34.41 -3.37
CA ALA A 209 -11.20 35.41 -4.25
C ALA A 209 -12.70 35.54 -3.94
N PRO A 210 -13.31 36.74 -4.00
CA PRO A 210 -14.68 37.00 -3.54
C PRO A 210 -15.76 36.08 -4.14
N GLY A 211 -15.53 35.50 -5.33
CA GLY A 211 -16.43 34.51 -5.95
C GLY A 211 -16.39 33.10 -5.34
N ASN A 212 -15.23 32.63 -4.86
CA ASN A 212 -15.05 31.25 -4.34
C ASN A 212 -14.92 31.17 -2.81
N ARG A 213 -14.83 32.31 -2.09
CA ARG A 213 -14.70 32.39 -0.63
C ARG A 213 -15.74 31.58 0.13
N VAL A 214 -17.02 31.71 -0.23
CA VAL A 214 -18.13 31.08 0.49
C VAL A 214 -18.07 29.56 0.35
N GLN A 215 -17.69 29.06 -0.83
CA GLN A 215 -17.54 27.63 -1.10
C GLN A 215 -16.27 27.06 -0.45
N PHE A 216 -15.15 27.78 -0.48
CA PHE A 216 -13.94 27.35 0.22
C PHE A 216 -14.17 27.28 1.74
N ILE A 217 -14.80 28.30 2.31
CA ILE A 217 -15.16 28.35 3.73
C ILE A 217 -16.17 27.25 4.09
N SER A 218 -17.16 26.97 3.24
CA SER A 218 -18.13 25.90 3.49
C SER A 218 -17.52 24.50 3.42
N VAL A 219 -16.58 24.25 2.51
CA VAL A 219 -15.84 22.98 2.42
C VAL A 219 -14.91 22.80 3.61
N VAL A 220 -14.20 23.85 4.04
CA VAL A 220 -13.34 23.81 5.24
C VAL A 220 -14.17 23.60 6.52
N LEU A 221 -15.29 24.31 6.66
CA LEU A 221 -16.24 24.11 7.76
C LEU A 221 -16.85 22.71 7.72
N GLY A 222 -17.20 22.21 6.54
CA GLY A 222 -17.71 20.85 6.34
C GLY A 222 -16.69 19.79 6.74
N ALA A 223 -15.42 19.93 6.34
CA ALA A 223 -14.34 19.04 6.74
C ALA A 223 -14.10 19.08 8.26
N LEU A 224 -14.11 20.28 8.88
CA LEU A 224 -13.97 20.44 10.33
C LEU A 224 -15.17 19.83 11.08
N PHE A 225 -16.38 20.00 10.54
CA PHE A 225 -17.60 19.42 11.09
C PHE A 225 -17.55 17.89 11.04
N ILE A 226 -17.11 17.30 9.93
CA ILE A 226 -16.93 15.84 9.82
C ILE A 226 -15.85 15.37 10.81
N TRP A 227 -14.71 16.07 10.88
CA TRP A 227 -13.60 15.70 11.76
C TRP A 227 -13.97 15.71 13.25
N VAL A 228 -14.73 16.73 13.70
CA VAL A 228 -15.03 16.93 15.12
C VAL A 228 -16.40 16.36 15.50
N VAL A 229 -17.45 16.71 14.76
CA VAL A 229 -18.84 16.40 15.12
C VAL A 229 -19.23 15.01 14.68
N VAL A 230 -19.04 14.66 13.41
CA VAL A 230 -19.39 13.32 12.89
C VAL A 230 -18.58 12.25 13.61
N ARG A 231 -17.28 12.47 13.83
CA ARG A 231 -16.44 11.55 14.61
C ARG A 231 -16.97 11.31 16.04
N ARG A 232 -17.28 12.37 16.79
CA ARG A 232 -17.80 12.23 18.16
C ARG A 232 -19.18 11.58 18.17
N LEU A 233 -20.03 11.90 17.20
CA LEU A 233 -21.35 11.31 17.07
C LEU A 233 -21.26 9.82 16.72
N LEU A 234 -20.38 9.46 15.79
CA LEU A 234 -20.16 8.08 15.37
C LEU A 234 -19.60 7.24 16.52
N GLU A 235 -18.64 7.75 17.29
CA GLU A 235 -18.16 7.09 18.51
C GLU A 235 -19.30 6.89 19.53
N ARG A 236 -20.17 7.89 19.74
CA ARG A 236 -21.34 7.77 20.65
C ARG A 236 -22.37 6.78 20.14
N LEU A 237 -22.70 6.80 18.85
CA LEU A 237 -23.64 5.89 18.22
C LEU A 237 -23.12 4.45 18.22
N LEU A 238 -21.81 4.27 17.99
CA LEU A 238 -21.14 2.97 18.08
C LEU A 238 -21.21 2.41 19.50
N ILE A 239 -20.89 3.24 20.51
CA ILE A 239 -21.01 2.84 21.91
C ILE A 239 -22.46 2.47 22.21
N TRP A 240 -23.42 3.34 21.87
CA TRP A 240 -24.84 3.14 22.11
C TRP A 240 -25.39 1.87 21.43
N ALA A 241 -25.09 1.67 20.14
CA ALA A 241 -25.48 0.47 19.40
C ALA A 241 -24.89 -0.80 20.02
N MET A 242 -23.64 -0.73 20.49
CA MET A 242 -22.99 -1.85 21.19
C MET A 242 -23.59 -2.11 22.58
N ILE A 243 -24.15 -1.10 23.27
CA ILE A 243 -24.91 -1.32 24.52
C ILE A 243 -26.28 -1.94 24.23
N ARG A 244 -26.92 -1.51 23.13
CA ARG A 244 -28.30 -1.87 22.79
C ARG A 244 -28.41 -3.27 22.17
N TRP A 245 -27.46 -3.66 21.31
CA TRP A 245 -27.58 -4.85 20.45
C TRP A 245 -26.66 -6.01 20.85
N LEU A 246 -25.57 -5.77 21.57
CA LEU A 246 -24.64 -6.84 21.98
C LEU A 246 -24.78 -7.20 23.47
N PRO A 247 -25.10 -8.46 23.80
CA PRO A 247 -25.09 -8.94 25.18
C PRO A 247 -23.69 -8.89 25.80
N GLU A 248 -23.61 -8.86 27.13
CA GLU A 248 -22.35 -8.71 27.87
C GLU A 248 -21.36 -9.85 27.57
N GLY A 249 -20.19 -9.53 27.03
CA GLY A 249 -19.18 -10.53 26.66
C GLY A 249 -17.89 -9.96 26.10
N ARG A 250 -16.91 -10.84 25.85
CA ARG A 250 -15.59 -10.50 25.30
C ARG A 250 -15.67 -9.87 23.90
N LEU A 251 -16.65 -10.26 23.09
CA LEU A 251 -16.85 -9.71 21.74
C LEU A 251 -17.24 -8.25 21.70
N ARG A 252 -17.95 -7.75 22.71
CA ARG A 252 -18.24 -6.31 22.83
C ARG A 252 -16.94 -5.49 22.93
N ARG A 253 -15.86 -6.08 23.43
CA ARG A 253 -14.54 -5.43 23.60
C ARG A 253 -13.79 -5.35 22.27
N SER A 254 -13.66 -6.46 21.55
CA SER A 254 -12.99 -6.53 20.23
C SER A 254 -13.78 -5.81 19.14
N ALA A 255 -15.10 -5.95 19.10
CA ALA A 255 -15.94 -5.26 18.14
C ALA A 255 -15.87 -3.73 18.31
N LEU A 256 -15.85 -3.22 19.55
CA LEU A 256 -15.75 -1.78 19.79
C LEU A 256 -14.35 -1.26 19.48
N ALA A 257 -13.29 -1.99 19.82
CA ALA A 257 -11.92 -1.61 19.43
C ALA A 257 -11.79 -1.49 17.90
N LEU A 258 -12.28 -2.48 17.14
CA LEU A 258 -12.29 -2.44 15.68
C LEU A 258 -13.17 -1.31 15.13
N ALA A 259 -14.37 -1.14 15.66
CA ALA A 259 -15.29 -0.12 15.16
C ALA A 259 -14.78 1.31 15.45
N VAL A 260 -14.13 1.55 16.59
CA VAL A 260 -13.44 2.82 16.87
C VAL A 260 -12.26 3.01 15.93
N GLY A 261 -11.47 1.96 15.65
CA GLY A 261 -10.40 2.01 14.64
C GLY A 261 -10.93 2.39 13.25
N LEU A 262 -11.90 1.63 12.73
CA LEU A 262 -12.50 1.86 11.41
C LEU A 262 -13.18 3.23 11.31
N SER A 263 -13.95 3.63 12.32
CA SER A 263 -14.63 4.93 12.31
C SER A 263 -13.65 6.09 12.24
N THR A 264 -12.49 6.00 12.91
CA THR A 264 -11.46 7.04 12.82
C THR A 264 -10.81 7.12 11.45
N ILE A 265 -10.57 5.97 10.81
CA ILE A 265 -10.07 5.92 9.42
C ILE A 265 -11.10 6.55 8.49
N LEU A 266 -12.34 6.08 8.58
CA LEU A 266 -13.42 6.50 7.70
C LEU A 266 -13.72 7.99 7.84
N THR A 267 -13.77 8.53 9.08
CA THR A 267 -14.02 9.97 9.27
C THR A 267 -12.89 10.85 8.76
N ILE A 268 -11.62 10.46 8.96
CA ILE A 268 -10.49 11.23 8.44
C ILE A 268 -10.47 11.17 6.92
N THR A 269 -10.59 9.98 6.32
CA THR A 269 -10.57 9.80 4.86
C THR A 269 -11.74 10.54 4.20
N ILE A 270 -12.96 10.46 4.74
CA ILE A 270 -14.12 11.19 4.19
C ILE A 270 -13.92 12.70 4.31
N ALA A 271 -13.47 13.21 5.46
CA ALA A 271 -13.23 14.64 5.66
C ALA A 271 -12.21 15.19 4.65
N THR A 272 -11.12 14.47 4.43
CA THR A 272 -10.08 14.88 3.48
C THR A 272 -10.52 14.70 2.03
N SER A 273 -11.27 13.64 1.70
CA SER A 273 -11.86 13.45 0.37
C SER A 273 -12.84 14.57 0.01
N LEU A 274 -13.62 15.05 0.98
CA LEU A 274 -14.53 16.18 0.80
C LEU A 274 -13.75 17.48 0.53
N LEU A 275 -12.65 17.69 1.25
CA LEU A 275 -11.74 18.82 1.00
C LEU A 275 -11.13 18.75 -0.40
N ARG A 276 -10.67 17.57 -0.82
CA ARG A 276 -10.16 17.31 -2.17
C ARG A 276 -11.20 17.63 -3.23
N TRP A 277 -12.43 17.12 -3.06
CA TRP A 277 -13.53 17.37 -3.98
C TRP A 277 -13.82 18.86 -4.14
N GLY A 278 -13.85 19.62 -3.04
CA GLY A 278 -14.05 21.07 -3.09
C GLY A 278 -12.90 21.85 -3.74
N ILE A 279 -11.68 21.30 -3.75
CA ILE A 279 -10.53 21.89 -4.46
C ILE A 279 -10.63 21.61 -5.96
N VAL A 280 -10.91 20.36 -6.34
CA VAL A 280 -10.99 19.93 -7.76
C VAL A 280 -12.21 20.51 -8.47
N SER A 281 -13.34 20.68 -7.78
CA SER A 281 -14.55 21.25 -8.38
C SER A 281 -14.40 22.73 -8.73
N ASN A 282 -13.50 23.44 -8.05
CA ASN A 282 -13.43 24.90 -8.06
C ASN A 282 -12.25 25.46 -8.87
N ALA A 283 -11.33 24.60 -9.33
CA ALA A 283 -10.14 24.99 -10.06
C ALA A 283 -9.87 24.03 -11.23
N VAL A 284 -9.53 24.58 -12.39
CA VAL A 284 -8.97 23.79 -13.50
C VAL A 284 -7.52 23.48 -13.14
N LEU A 285 -7.29 22.30 -12.57
CA LEU A 285 -5.98 21.83 -12.12
C LEU A 285 -5.27 21.05 -13.24
N SER A 286 -3.95 21.21 -13.36
CA SER A 286 -3.12 20.34 -14.21
C SER A 286 -3.12 18.90 -13.65
N ASN A 287 -2.96 17.90 -14.53
CA ASN A 287 -2.92 16.48 -14.16
C ASN A 287 -1.85 16.17 -13.12
N ASP A 288 -0.73 16.89 -13.10
CA ASP A 288 0.34 16.71 -12.12
C ASP A 288 -0.10 17.10 -10.69
N VAL A 289 -0.91 18.15 -10.57
CA VAL A 289 -1.45 18.60 -9.28
C VAL A 289 -2.49 17.61 -8.76
N VAL A 290 -3.33 17.06 -9.65
CA VAL A 290 -4.30 16.02 -9.31
C VAL A 290 -3.59 14.75 -8.81
N ASN A 291 -2.53 14.32 -9.50
CA ASN A 291 -1.70 13.19 -9.08
C ASN A 291 -1.05 13.42 -7.70
N LEU A 292 -0.51 14.62 -7.45
CA LEU A 292 0.04 14.98 -6.13
C LEU A 292 -1.07 14.91 -5.06
N LEU A 293 -2.27 15.39 -5.36
CA LEU A 293 -3.41 15.37 -4.45
C LEU A 293 -3.82 13.94 -4.09
N ASP A 294 -3.85 13.02 -5.07
CA ASP A 294 -4.17 11.61 -4.83
C ASP A 294 -3.08 10.90 -4.02
N GLN A 295 -1.82 11.23 -4.27
CA GLN A 295 -0.69 10.75 -3.49
C GLN A 295 -0.77 11.21 -2.02
N VAL A 296 -1.09 12.49 -1.78
CA VAL A 296 -1.27 13.05 -0.43
C VAL A 296 -2.50 12.44 0.24
N GLN A 297 -3.61 12.24 -0.48
CA GLN A 297 -4.80 11.56 0.03
C GLN A 297 -4.50 10.13 0.50
N THR A 298 -3.68 9.40 -0.25
CA THR A 298 -3.23 8.05 0.11
C THR A 298 -2.41 8.08 1.40
N LEU A 299 -1.50 9.04 1.53
CA LEU A 299 -0.70 9.24 2.75
C LEU A 299 -1.56 9.57 3.98
N ILE A 300 -2.56 10.45 3.82
CA ILE A 300 -3.49 10.82 4.89
C ILE A 300 -4.28 9.59 5.35
N THR A 301 -4.76 8.78 4.41
CA THR A 301 -5.48 7.53 4.71
C THR A 301 -4.59 6.55 5.48
N PHE A 302 -3.31 6.42 5.10
CA PHE A 302 -2.36 5.59 5.84
C PHE A 302 -2.07 6.13 7.25
N CYS A 303 -1.94 7.45 7.43
CA CYS A 303 -1.77 8.06 8.74
C CYS A 303 -3.03 7.90 9.62
N ALA A 304 -4.21 8.01 9.02
CA ALA A 304 -5.49 7.73 9.67
C ALA A 304 -5.59 6.26 10.13
N PHE A 305 -5.08 5.33 9.33
CA PHE A 305 -4.96 3.92 9.68
C PHE A 305 -4.08 3.71 10.91
N ILE A 306 -2.90 4.31 10.97
CA ILE A 306 -2.01 4.23 12.14
C ILE A 306 -2.68 4.81 13.40
N LEU A 307 -3.35 5.95 13.26
CA LEU A 307 -4.12 6.58 14.35
C LEU A 307 -5.25 5.67 14.85
N GLY A 308 -6.02 5.09 13.94
CA GLY A 308 -7.12 4.19 14.27
C GLY A 308 -6.64 2.92 14.94
N LEU A 309 -5.57 2.32 14.43
CA LEU A 309 -4.93 1.14 15.00
C LEU A 309 -4.42 1.40 16.43
N GLY A 310 -3.75 2.53 16.63
CA GLY A 310 -3.28 2.95 17.95
C GLY A 310 -4.42 3.20 18.94
N ARG A 311 -5.52 3.80 18.51
CA ARG A 311 -6.72 3.99 19.34
C ARG A 311 -7.42 2.67 19.66
N ALA A 312 -7.54 1.79 18.69
CA ALA A 312 -8.15 0.46 18.85
C ALA A 312 -7.36 -0.39 19.86
N LEU A 313 -6.03 -0.40 19.78
CA LEU A 313 -5.18 -1.18 20.68
C LEU A 313 -5.09 -0.60 22.09
N LEU A 314 -4.99 0.72 22.23
CA LEU A 314 -4.78 1.35 23.53
C LEU A 314 -6.08 1.61 24.29
N MET A 315 -7.20 1.82 23.58
CA MET A 315 -8.55 1.97 24.11
C MET A 315 -8.61 2.72 25.46
N LEU A 316 -8.08 3.96 25.46
CA LEU A 316 -7.79 4.73 26.69
C LEU A 316 -9.02 4.98 27.59
N SER A 317 -10.23 5.03 27.01
CA SER A 317 -11.45 5.40 27.73
C SER A 317 -12.10 4.25 28.52
N HIS A 318 -11.79 2.99 28.22
CA HIS A 318 -12.42 1.82 28.85
C HIS A 318 -11.36 0.77 29.24
N ALA A 319 -10.71 0.96 30.40
CA ALA A 319 -9.65 0.10 30.93
C ALA A 319 -10.03 -1.40 30.98
N SER A 320 -11.29 -1.70 31.35
CA SER A 320 -11.80 -3.08 31.42
C SER A 320 -12.01 -3.74 30.05
N TRP A 321 -11.97 -2.98 28.95
CA TRP A 321 -12.25 -3.45 27.59
C TRP A 321 -10.99 -3.63 26.72
N ARG A 322 -9.78 -3.43 27.27
CA ARG A 322 -8.54 -3.62 26.50
C ARG A 322 -8.30 -5.09 26.17
N LEU A 323 -8.03 -5.38 24.89
CA LEU A 323 -7.67 -6.72 24.42
C LEU A 323 -6.26 -7.10 24.87
N PRO A 324 -5.22 -6.24 24.72
CA PRO A 324 -3.94 -6.51 25.32
C PRO A 324 -4.02 -6.40 26.84
N LYS A 325 -3.47 -7.38 27.57
CA LYS A 325 -3.22 -7.28 29.01
C LYS A 325 -2.08 -6.30 29.28
N ILE A 326 -2.32 -5.01 29.05
CA ILE A 326 -1.38 -3.91 29.30
C ILE A 326 -1.92 -3.09 30.48
N PRO A 327 -1.10 -2.84 31.51
CA PRO A 327 -1.45 -1.97 32.64
C PRO A 327 -1.90 -0.57 32.20
N ASP A 328 -2.86 0.02 32.93
CA ASP A 328 -3.46 1.34 32.65
C ASP A 328 -2.45 2.47 32.55
N GLU A 329 -1.40 2.39 33.34
CA GLU A 329 -0.33 3.37 33.40
C GLU A 329 0.48 3.37 32.10
N ILE A 330 0.72 2.19 31.53
CA ILE A 330 1.47 2.05 30.27
C ILE A 330 0.59 2.50 29.08
N ALA A 331 -0.70 2.17 29.08
CA ALA A 331 -1.61 2.56 28.00
C ALA A 331 -1.83 4.07 27.93
N THR A 332 -2.04 4.74 29.08
CA THR A 332 -2.14 6.21 29.15
C THR A 332 -0.82 6.89 28.77
N ALA A 333 0.32 6.30 29.16
CA ALA A 333 1.62 6.76 28.73
C ALA A 333 1.80 6.61 27.20
N MET A 334 1.34 5.54 26.58
CA MET A 334 1.47 5.36 25.13
C MET A 334 0.39 6.08 24.31
N GLY A 335 -0.63 6.67 24.93
CA GLY A 335 -1.78 7.29 24.24
C GLY A 335 -1.45 8.36 23.19
N ARG A 336 -0.33 9.10 23.35
CA ARG A 336 0.11 10.13 22.38
C ARG A 336 0.99 9.59 21.25
N PHE A 337 1.52 8.37 21.39
CA PHE A 337 2.48 7.82 20.43
C PHE A 337 1.90 7.68 19.01
N PRO A 338 0.71 7.10 18.79
CA PRO A 338 0.15 6.98 17.45
C PRO A 338 -0.06 8.33 16.77
N ALA A 339 -0.40 9.37 17.54
CA ALA A 339 -0.60 10.73 17.02
C ALA A 339 0.72 11.40 16.63
N ILE A 340 1.75 11.28 17.46
CA ILE A 340 3.08 11.83 17.15
C ILE A 340 3.67 11.11 15.92
N LEU A 341 3.51 9.78 15.85
CA LEU A 341 3.98 8.99 14.70
C LEU A 341 3.25 9.38 13.42
N ALA A 342 1.92 9.45 13.43
CA ALA A 342 1.14 9.84 12.27
C ALA A 342 1.46 11.28 11.81
N LEU A 343 1.66 12.21 12.75
CA LEU A 343 2.04 13.59 12.41
C LEU A 343 3.44 13.65 11.79
N ALA A 344 4.41 12.91 12.34
CA ALA A 344 5.76 12.84 11.78
C ALA A 344 5.74 12.26 10.35
N LEU A 345 4.98 11.18 10.13
CA LEU A 345 4.83 10.56 8.80
C LEU A 345 4.09 11.47 7.83
N MET A 346 3.11 12.23 8.29
CA MET A 346 2.39 13.19 7.46
C MET A 346 3.33 14.29 6.98
N ILE A 347 4.08 14.94 7.88
CA ILE A 347 5.01 16.01 7.51
C ILE A 347 6.07 15.49 6.53
N ILE A 348 6.70 14.37 6.85
CA ILE A 348 7.84 13.89 6.06
C ILE A 348 7.39 13.23 4.76
N GLY A 349 6.29 12.46 4.77
CA GLY A 349 5.74 11.85 3.56
C GLY A 349 5.16 12.88 2.60
N THR A 350 4.60 13.99 3.10
CA THR A 350 4.18 15.10 2.23
C THR A 350 5.40 15.76 1.59
N GLN A 351 6.48 15.98 2.35
CA GLN A 351 7.73 16.52 1.82
C GLN A 351 8.35 15.63 0.74
N GLU A 352 8.37 14.31 0.95
CA GLU A 352 8.87 13.33 -0.03
C GLU A 352 8.08 13.39 -1.35
N ARG A 353 6.74 13.45 -1.27
CA ARG A 353 5.87 13.54 -2.45
C ARG A 353 6.03 14.86 -3.20
N ILE A 354 6.14 15.98 -2.49
CA ILE A 354 6.42 17.30 -3.10
C ILE A 354 7.77 17.25 -3.83
N ASN A 355 8.80 16.70 -3.18
CA ASN A 355 10.14 16.59 -3.78
C ASN A 355 10.19 15.64 -4.98
N SER A 356 9.33 14.61 -5.01
CA SER A 356 9.23 13.68 -6.14
C SER A 356 8.71 14.33 -7.43
N VAL A 357 7.87 15.37 -7.30
CA VAL A 357 7.30 16.13 -8.44
C VAL A 357 8.30 17.16 -8.98
N ILE A 358 9.21 17.66 -8.13
CA ILE A 358 10.14 18.74 -8.47
C ILE A 358 11.42 18.22 -9.17
N ALA A 359 11.50 16.92 -9.50
CA ALA A 359 12.71 16.29 -10.05
C ALA A 359 13.96 16.67 -9.23
N SER A 360 13.87 16.40 -7.93
CA SER A 360 14.90 16.77 -6.97
C SER A 360 16.23 16.03 -7.20
N SER A 361 17.34 16.71 -6.96
CA SER A 361 18.68 16.12 -6.97
C SER A 361 18.80 14.95 -5.99
N LEU A 362 19.63 13.95 -6.34
CA LEU A 362 19.86 12.74 -5.55
C LEU A 362 20.22 13.05 -4.08
N ALA A 363 20.93 14.15 -3.84
CA ALA A 363 21.38 14.56 -2.51
C ALA A 363 20.22 14.96 -1.58
N LEU A 364 19.21 15.66 -2.11
CA LEU A 364 18.05 16.07 -1.31
C LEU A 364 17.20 14.85 -0.92
N THR A 365 17.06 13.87 -1.82
CA THR A 365 16.33 12.62 -1.55
C THR A 365 17.01 11.82 -0.44
N VAL A 366 18.35 11.73 -0.48
CA VAL A 366 19.13 11.07 0.59
C VAL A 366 18.99 11.80 1.92
N ALA A 367 18.99 13.14 1.93
CA ALA A 367 18.79 13.94 3.13
C ALA A 367 17.39 13.76 3.73
N VAL A 368 16.34 13.75 2.89
CA VAL A 368 14.96 13.48 3.31
C VAL A 368 14.85 12.08 3.90
N ASN A 369 15.42 11.06 3.25
CA ASN A 369 15.44 9.69 3.75
C ASN A 369 16.13 9.58 5.13
N GLY A 370 17.24 10.28 5.32
CA GLY A 370 17.90 10.39 6.63
C GLY A 370 17.00 11.05 7.68
N LEU A 371 16.28 12.10 7.32
CA LEU A 371 15.34 12.79 8.21
C LEU A 371 14.14 11.90 8.58
N THR A 372 13.56 11.16 7.62
CA THR A 372 12.49 10.16 7.89
C THR A 372 12.99 9.10 8.85
N ALA A 373 14.18 8.54 8.58
CA ALA A 373 14.78 7.51 9.41
C ALA A 373 15.00 8.00 10.85
N LEU A 374 15.52 9.22 10.99
CA LEU A 374 15.75 9.87 12.29
C LEU A 374 14.42 10.08 13.02
N ALA A 375 13.43 10.69 12.37
CA ALA A 375 12.15 11.01 13.00
C ALA A 375 11.42 9.75 13.47
N VAL A 376 11.31 8.72 12.62
CA VAL A 376 10.69 7.45 12.98
C VAL A 376 11.46 6.80 14.13
N SER A 377 12.80 6.71 14.04
CA SER A 377 13.63 6.11 15.09
C SER A 377 13.48 6.86 16.43
N LEU A 378 13.44 8.19 16.43
CA LEU A 378 13.22 8.99 17.64
C LEU A 378 11.83 8.78 18.25
N VAL A 379 10.79 8.67 17.43
CA VAL A 379 9.43 8.42 17.91
C VAL A 379 9.34 7.05 18.58
N PHE A 380 9.93 6.00 17.98
CA PHE A 380 10.02 4.66 18.59
C PHE A 380 10.93 4.65 19.83
N PHE A 381 12.06 5.36 19.80
CA PHE A 381 12.95 5.50 20.95
C PHE A 381 12.25 6.19 22.13
N TYR A 382 11.52 7.28 21.88
CA TYR A 382 10.72 7.98 22.89
C TYR A 382 9.63 7.06 23.46
N ALA A 383 8.96 6.27 22.62
CA ALA A 383 7.98 5.28 23.06
C ALA A 383 8.59 4.23 24.00
N LEU A 384 9.77 3.70 23.65
CA LEU A 384 10.51 2.75 24.47
C LEU A 384 10.97 3.35 25.80
N LEU A 385 11.47 4.59 25.79
CA LEU A 385 11.85 5.31 27.01
C LEU A 385 10.63 5.53 27.92
N ARG A 386 9.50 5.95 27.35
CA ARG A 386 8.28 6.17 28.11
C ARG A 386 7.72 4.86 28.67
N TYR A 387 7.76 3.78 27.90
CA TYR A 387 7.43 2.43 28.37
C TYR A 387 8.33 2.00 29.54
N ARG A 388 9.66 2.13 29.40
CA ARG A 388 10.62 1.76 30.45
C ARG A 388 10.48 2.62 31.71
N ARG A 389 10.33 3.94 31.56
CA ARG A 389 10.14 4.87 32.70
C ARG A 389 8.87 4.58 33.45
N THR A 390 7.75 4.38 32.74
CA THR A 390 6.45 4.07 33.36
C THR A 390 6.51 2.73 34.09
N ARG A 391 7.07 1.69 33.45
CA ARG A 391 7.26 0.38 34.07
C ARG A 391 8.10 0.46 35.36
N ARG A 392 9.20 1.21 35.35
CA ARG A 392 10.06 1.40 36.53
C ARG A 392 9.37 2.20 37.64
N ARG A 393 8.63 3.26 37.29
CA ARG A 393 7.92 4.12 38.27
C ARG A 393 6.84 3.36 39.04
N PHE A 394 6.12 2.47 38.35
CA PHE A 394 5.02 1.69 38.96
C PHE A 394 5.43 0.27 39.36
N ALA A 395 6.74 -0.04 39.38
CA ALA A 395 7.28 -1.36 39.71
C ALA A 395 6.57 -2.56 39.03
N LEU A 396 6.09 -2.35 37.79
CA LEU A 396 5.27 -3.32 37.08
C LEU A 396 6.09 -4.57 36.71
N GLU A 397 5.53 -5.76 36.96
CA GLU A 397 6.15 -7.03 36.59
C GLU A 397 6.44 -7.10 35.10
N ARG A 398 7.52 -7.80 34.73
CA ARG A 398 7.86 -7.97 33.32
C ARG A 398 6.88 -8.99 32.74
N PRO A 399 6.18 -8.70 31.63
CA PRO A 399 5.32 -9.69 31.01
C PRO A 399 6.14 -10.94 30.68
N ALA A 400 5.69 -12.10 31.16
CA ALA A 400 6.38 -13.37 30.99
C ALA A 400 6.30 -13.85 29.52
N GLY A 401 7.33 -14.56 29.06
CA GLY A 401 7.40 -15.15 27.72
C GLY A 401 7.76 -14.14 26.60
N PHE A 402 7.33 -14.44 25.37
CA PHE A 402 7.69 -13.67 24.17
C PHE A 402 7.23 -12.21 24.18
N ALA A 403 6.15 -11.88 24.90
CA ALA A 403 5.67 -10.50 25.03
C ALA A 403 6.70 -9.59 25.73
N GLY A 404 7.53 -10.13 26.64
CA GLY A 404 8.62 -9.41 27.31
C GLY A 404 9.86 -9.18 26.43
N LEU A 405 9.97 -9.89 25.30
CA LEU A 405 11.04 -9.75 24.31
C LEU A 405 10.74 -8.66 23.27
N ILE A 406 9.47 -8.36 22.99
CA ILE A 406 9.05 -7.32 22.02
C ILE A 406 9.76 -5.97 22.28
N PRO A 407 9.72 -5.36 23.48
CA PRO A 407 10.40 -4.09 23.72
C PRO A 407 11.93 -4.18 23.65
N PHE A 408 12.50 -5.39 23.77
CA PHE A 408 13.93 -5.60 23.57
C PHE A 408 14.28 -5.64 22.08
N ILE A 409 13.53 -6.41 21.27
CA ILE A 409 13.70 -6.49 19.82
C ILE A 409 13.56 -5.11 19.18
N VAL A 410 12.51 -4.36 19.53
CA VAL A 410 12.30 -2.99 19.03
C VAL A 410 13.46 -2.08 19.45
N ALA A 411 14.00 -2.22 20.67
CA ALA A 411 15.14 -1.42 21.11
C ALA A 411 16.43 -1.74 20.34
N VAL A 412 16.70 -3.02 20.05
CA VAL A 412 17.84 -3.42 19.21
C VAL A 412 17.68 -2.89 17.80
N TRP A 413 16.48 -2.98 17.22
CA TRP A 413 16.18 -2.50 15.87
C TRP A 413 16.36 -0.99 15.74
N VAL A 414 15.84 -0.22 16.71
CA VAL A 414 16.02 1.24 16.79
C VAL A 414 17.48 1.60 17.03
N GLY A 415 18.21 0.81 17.84
CA GLY A 415 19.65 0.99 18.03
C GLY A 415 20.41 0.82 16.71
N LEU A 416 20.07 -0.22 15.95
CA LEU A 416 20.70 -0.50 14.65
C LEU A 416 20.36 0.59 13.62
N SER A 417 19.13 1.09 13.58
CA SER A 417 18.73 2.19 12.68
C SER A 417 19.46 3.49 13.02
N LEU A 418 19.60 3.82 14.31
CA LEU A 418 20.36 4.99 14.76
C LEU A 418 21.87 4.84 14.49
N LEU A 419 22.44 3.64 14.69
CA LEU A 419 23.85 3.38 14.36
C LEU A 419 24.11 3.52 12.86
N ALA A 420 23.22 3.00 12.01
CA ALA A 420 23.29 3.19 10.56
C ALA A 420 23.24 4.67 10.18
N LEU A 421 22.36 5.43 10.84
CA LEU A 421 22.25 6.87 10.64
C LEU A 421 23.56 7.58 11.02
N LEU A 422 24.09 7.32 12.22
CA LEU A 422 25.32 7.95 12.74
C LEU A 422 26.56 7.58 11.92
N SER A 423 26.60 6.37 11.38
CA SER A 423 27.69 5.88 10.53
C SER A 423 27.63 6.40 9.08
N GLY A 424 26.57 7.12 8.70
CA GLY A 424 26.43 7.73 7.37
C GLY A 424 25.70 6.87 6.33
N TYR A 425 25.13 5.72 6.73
CA TYR A 425 24.29 4.89 5.87
C TYR A 425 22.82 5.33 5.95
N LEU A 426 22.50 6.50 5.38
CA LEU A 426 21.16 7.12 5.46
C LEU A 426 20.07 6.25 4.80
N THR A 427 20.38 5.62 3.67
CA THR A 427 19.46 4.73 2.94
C THR A 427 19.17 3.45 3.72
N LEU A 428 20.19 2.86 4.35
CA LEU A 428 20.03 1.70 5.24
C LEU A 428 19.19 2.06 6.46
N ALA A 429 19.45 3.21 7.10
CA ALA A 429 18.68 3.70 8.23
C ALA A 429 17.21 3.91 7.86
N TYR A 430 16.94 4.50 6.69
CA TYR A 430 15.59 4.68 6.14
C TYR A 430 14.90 3.33 5.92
N PHE A 431 15.56 2.40 5.24
CA PHE A 431 15.03 1.06 5.02
C PHE A 431 14.67 0.36 6.33
N LEU A 432 15.55 0.42 7.34
CA LEU A 432 15.30 -0.16 8.66
C LEU A 432 14.10 0.48 9.35
N ALA A 433 13.98 1.81 9.30
CA ALA A 433 12.89 2.56 9.90
C ALA A 433 11.54 2.23 9.24
N VAL A 434 11.48 2.19 7.91
CA VAL A 434 10.28 1.83 7.15
C VAL A 434 9.87 0.39 7.43
N LYS A 435 10.82 -0.56 7.47
CA LYS A 435 10.53 -1.96 7.81
C LYS A 435 10.04 -2.11 9.25
N LEU A 436 10.63 -1.40 10.21
CA LEU A 436 10.16 -1.40 11.59
C LEU A 436 8.71 -0.89 11.70
N LEU A 437 8.39 0.20 11.00
CA LEU A 437 7.05 0.74 10.92
C LEU A 437 6.08 -0.28 10.33
N TRP A 438 6.42 -0.82 9.15
CA TRP A 438 5.58 -1.79 8.44
C TRP A 438 5.31 -3.04 9.28
N VAL A 439 6.35 -3.63 9.89
CA VAL A 439 6.20 -4.80 10.78
C VAL A 439 5.33 -4.45 11.99
N SER A 440 5.50 -3.27 12.58
CA SER A 440 4.69 -2.83 13.72
C SER A 440 3.21 -2.72 13.36
N VAL A 441 2.91 -2.16 12.18
CA VAL A 441 1.54 -2.00 11.66
C VAL A 441 0.91 -3.35 11.34
N VAL A 442 1.63 -4.23 10.63
CA VAL A 442 1.15 -5.58 10.29
C VAL A 442 0.90 -6.41 11.55
N ALA A 443 1.86 -6.44 12.48
CA ALA A 443 1.73 -7.20 13.72
C ALA A 443 0.54 -6.70 14.58
N SER A 444 0.38 -5.38 14.66
CA SER A 444 -0.74 -4.74 15.38
C SER A 444 -2.10 -5.08 14.75
N THR A 445 -2.17 -5.05 13.42
CA THR A 445 -3.40 -5.37 12.68
C THR A 445 -3.74 -6.85 12.79
N ALA A 446 -2.75 -7.73 12.62
CA ALA A 446 -2.90 -9.16 12.78
C ALA A 446 -3.37 -9.54 14.18
N TYR A 447 -2.78 -8.92 15.22
CA TYR A 447 -3.22 -9.13 16.60
C TYR A 447 -4.70 -8.77 16.81
N LEU A 448 -5.15 -7.62 16.29
CA LEU A 448 -6.56 -7.23 16.39
C LEU A 448 -7.48 -8.20 15.66
N LEU A 449 -7.09 -8.66 14.46
CA LEU A 449 -7.88 -9.61 13.67
C LEU A 449 -8.01 -10.95 14.38
N ILE A 450 -6.90 -11.52 14.86
CA ILE A 450 -6.87 -12.80 15.58
C ILE A 450 -7.71 -12.70 16.85
N ALA A 451 -7.55 -11.62 17.62
CA ALA A 451 -8.31 -11.44 18.84
C ALA A 451 -9.81 -11.26 18.57
N CYS A 452 -10.17 -10.53 17.52
CA CYS A 452 -11.57 -10.39 17.10
C CYS A 452 -12.16 -11.71 16.59
N PHE A 453 -11.41 -12.47 15.79
CA PHE A 453 -11.83 -13.75 15.26
C PHE A 453 -12.08 -14.76 16.39
N GLY A 454 -11.13 -14.86 17.34
CA GLY A 454 -11.29 -15.70 18.51
C GLY A 454 -12.51 -15.32 19.36
N ASP A 455 -12.76 -14.02 19.55
CA ASP A 455 -13.94 -13.55 20.27
C ASP A 455 -15.24 -13.86 19.48
N ILE A 456 -15.27 -13.70 18.15
CA ILE A 456 -16.41 -14.06 17.26
C ILE A 456 -16.73 -15.56 17.34
N CYS A 457 -15.72 -16.42 17.25
CA CYS A 457 -15.89 -17.86 17.39
C CYS A 457 -16.43 -18.24 18.77
N GLU A 458 -15.94 -17.58 19.84
CA GLU A 458 -16.39 -17.84 21.20
C GLU A 458 -17.85 -17.41 21.39
N THR A 459 -18.34 -16.34 20.76
CA THR A 459 -19.75 -15.95 20.93
C THR A 459 -20.74 -16.73 20.10
N LEU A 460 -20.34 -17.13 18.88
CA LEU A 460 -21.20 -17.88 17.98
C LEU A 460 -21.30 -19.34 18.42
N LEU A 461 -20.25 -19.90 19.02
CA LEU A 461 -20.19 -21.33 19.38
C LEU A 461 -20.15 -21.61 20.89
N SER A 462 -20.04 -20.62 21.79
CA SER A 462 -20.07 -20.94 23.24
C SER A 462 -21.49 -21.17 23.75
N PRO A 463 -21.75 -22.31 24.43
CA PRO A 463 -23.07 -22.65 24.97
C PRO A 463 -23.52 -21.73 26.13
N LYS A 464 -22.68 -20.79 26.58
CA LYS A 464 -23.00 -19.82 27.64
C LYS A 464 -23.63 -18.52 27.11
N GLN A 465 -23.66 -18.32 25.79
CA GLN A 465 -24.15 -17.08 25.19
C GLN A 465 -25.40 -17.32 24.33
N PRO A 466 -26.29 -16.32 24.20
CA PRO A 466 -27.58 -16.48 23.50
C PRO A 466 -27.42 -16.90 22.03
N GLY A 467 -26.35 -16.48 21.34
CA GLY A 467 -26.03 -16.91 19.98
C GLY A 467 -25.68 -18.39 19.87
N GLY A 468 -24.87 -18.90 20.81
CA GLY A 468 -24.55 -20.32 20.90
C GLY A 468 -25.75 -21.17 21.33
N MET A 469 -26.63 -20.67 22.19
CA MET A 469 -27.86 -21.38 22.56
C MET A 469 -28.82 -21.51 21.37
N ALA A 470 -28.99 -20.45 20.57
CA ALA A 470 -29.83 -20.46 19.37
C ALA A 470 -29.28 -21.41 18.28
N LEU A 471 -27.96 -21.39 18.04
CA LEU A 471 -27.29 -22.31 17.12
C LEU A 471 -27.30 -23.76 17.64
N GLY A 472 -27.13 -23.96 18.94
CA GLY A 472 -27.22 -25.26 19.59
C GLY A 472 -28.62 -25.86 19.48
N SER A 473 -29.67 -25.05 19.66
CA SER A 473 -31.06 -25.48 19.49
C SER A 473 -31.44 -25.72 18.03
N ALA A 474 -30.89 -24.95 17.08
CA ALA A 474 -31.16 -25.12 15.65
C ALA A 474 -30.44 -26.33 15.04
N LEU A 475 -29.26 -26.68 15.56
CA LEU A 475 -28.42 -27.78 15.05
C LEU A 475 -28.49 -29.05 15.91
N GLY A 476 -29.21 -29.04 17.04
CA GLY A 476 -29.33 -30.19 17.96
C GLY A 476 -28.01 -30.61 18.62
N LEU A 477 -27.02 -29.72 18.68
CA LEU A 477 -25.68 -30.03 19.15
C LEU A 477 -25.60 -30.04 20.68
N SER A 478 -24.94 -31.05 21.25
CA SER A 478 -24.67 -31.10 22.68
C SER A 478 -23.65 -30.03 23.11
N THR A 479 -23.84 -29.46 24.29
CA THR A 479 -23.02 -28.35 24.84
C THR A 479 -21.51 -28.67 24.89
N ARG A 480 -21.15 -29.96 24.98
CA ARG A 480 -19.75 -30.43 25.00
C ARG A 480 -19.09 -30.36 23.61
N HIS A 481 -19.78 -30.76 22.55
CA HIS A 481 -19.24 -30.69 21.19
C HIS A 481 -19.17 -29.24 20.69
N GLN A 482 -20.11 -28.39 21.11
CA GLN A 482 -20.10 -26.97 20.79
C GLN A 482 -18.89 -26.23 21.41
N ALA A 483 -18.59 -26.54 22.68
CA ALA A 483 -17.40 -26.01 23.35
C ALA A 483 -16.09 -26.51 22.73
N GLN A 484 -16.03 -27.75 22.24
CA GLN A 484 -14.86 -28.28 21.53
C GLN A 484 -14.68 -27.62 20.17
N ALA A 485 -15.76 -27.50 19.38
CA ALA A 485 -15.75 -26.82 18.08
C ALA A 485 -15.31 -25.35 18.20
N SER A 486 -15.78 -24.63 19.23
CA SER A 486 -15.36 -23.24 19.46
C SER A 486 -13.86 -23.15 19.76
N THR A 487 -13.30 -24.04 20.58
CA THR A 487 -11.85 -24.07 20.84
C THR A 487 -10.99 -24.49 19.66
N VAL A 488 -11.50 -25.36 18.77
CA VAL A 488 -10.78 -25.78 17.57
C VAL A 488 -10.82 -24.67 16.52
N LEU A 489 -11.97 -24.07 16.27
CA LEU A 489 -12.10 -22.94 15.32
C LEU A 489 -11.29 -21.72 15.78
N ALA A 490 -11.38 -21.36 17.06
CA ALA A 490 -10.56 -20.31 17.65
C ALA A 490 -9.06 -20.68 17.75
N GLY A 491 -8.69 -21.94 17.46
CA GLY A 491 -7.32 -22.39 17.37
C GLY A 491 -6.75 -22.42 15.95
N ILE A 492 -7.62 -22.33 14.93
CA ILE A 492 -7.24 -22.31 13.50
C ILE A 492 -6.96 -20.88 13.01
N GLY A 493 -7.74 -19.91 13.47
CA GLY A 493 -7.51 -18.48 13.20
C GLY A 493 -6.59 -17.84 14.23
#